data_AF-A0A447PPD0-F1
#
_entry.id   AF-A0A447PPD0-F1
#
_cell.length_a   1.000
_cell.length_b   1.000
_cell.length_c   1.000
_cell.angle_alpha   90.00
_cell.angle_beta   90.00
_cell.angle_gamma   90.00
#
_symmetry.space_group_name_H-M   'P 1'
#
loop_
_entity.id
_entity.type
_entity.pdbx_description
1 polymer ?
#
loop_
_entity_poly.entity_id
_entity_poly.type
_entity_poly.pdbx_seq_one_letter_code
_entity_poly.pdbx_strand_id
1 'polypeptide(L)'
;MTIPLWWQNGVIYQIYPKSFQDTTGSGTGDLRGVTQHLDYLQRLGVDAIWLTPFISRRRWITVMTSQIIRPSTQPTARWMI
;
A
#
# COMPACT_ATOMS: atom_id res chain seq x y z
N MET A 1 -35.76 -1.20 -13.34
CA MET A 1 -35.03 -2.28 -12.65
C MET A 1 -33.62 -1.79 -12.40
N THR A 2 -33.22 -1.61 -11.15
CA THR A 2 -31.85 -1.20 -10.79
C THR A 2 -30.98 -2.44 -10.68
N ILE A 3 -29.80 -2.41 -11.30
CA ILE A 3 -28.80 -3.47 -11.14
C ILE A 3 -28.14 -3.25 -9.78
N PRO A 4 -28.22 -4.19 -8.83
CA PRO A 4 -27.57 -4.04 -7.54
C PRO A 4 -26.05 -3.90 -7.73
N LEU A 5 -25.44 -2.98 -7.00
CA LEU A 5 -24.01 -2.71 -7.12
C LEU A 5 -23.22 -3.90 -6.56
N TRP A 6 -22.22 -4.38 -7.30
CA TRP A 6 -21.45 -5.58 -6.95
C TRP A 6 -20.84 -5.50 -5.54
N TRP A 7 -20.39 -4.32 -5.12
CA TRP A 7 -19.77 -4.10 -3.81
C TRP A 7 -20.74 -4.20 -2.62
N GLN A 8 -22.05 -4.17 -2.85
CA GLN A 8 -23.05 -4.31 -1.79
C GLN A 8 -23.21 -5.76 -1.33
N ASN A 9 -22.92 -6.73 -2.21
CA ASN A 9 -23.09 -8.16 -1.93
C ASN A 9 -21.81 -8.98 -2.18
N GLY A 10 -20.74 -8.36 -2.66
CA GLY A 10 -19.50 -9.03 -3.02
C GLY A 10 -18.64 -9.39 -1.80
N VAL A 11 -17.91 -10.49 -1.90
CA VAL A 11 -16.97 -10.97 -0.89
C VAL A 11 -15.60 -10.33 -1.13
N ILE A 12 -15.09 -9.62 -0.13
CA ILE A 12 -13.77 -8.98 -0.18
C ILE A 12 -12.78 -9.78 0.65
N TYR A 13 -11.66 -10.18 0.05
CA TYR A 13 -10.58 -10.88 0.74
C TYR A 13 -9.37 -9.98 0.96
N GLN A 14 -8.99 -9.77 2.24
CA GLN A 14 -7.85 -8.93 2.58
C GLN A 14 -6.55 -9.75 2.59
N ILE A 15 -5.54 -9.29 1.85
CA ILE A 15 -4.23 -9.94 1.76
C ILE A 15 -3.15 -8.97 2.25
N TYR A 16 -2.29 -9.48 3.12
CA TYR A 16 -1.03 -8.86 3.51
C TYR A 16 0.12 -9.49 2.73
N PRO A 17 0.58 -8.91 1.59
CA PRO A 17 1.46 -9.60 0.65
C PRO A 17 2.77 -10.09 1.29
N LYS A 18 3.31 -9.31 2.23
CA LYS A 18 4.56 -9.59 2.93
C LYS A 18 4.55 -10.88 3.76
N SER A 19 3.39 -11.39 4.13
CA SER A 19 3.26 -12.65 4.86
C SER A 19 2.50 -13.72 4.08
N PHE A 20 2.13 -13.44 2.82
CA PHE A 20 1.31 -14.35 2.03
C PHE A 20 2.16 -15.48 1.44
N GLN A 21 3.08 -15.14 0.53
CA GLN A 21 3.99 -16.12 -0.06
C GLN A 21 5.23 -15.42 -0.61
N ASP A 22 6.41 -15.91 -0.24
CA ASP A 22 7.70 -15.50 -0.81
C ASP A 22 8.07 -16.41 -1.98
N THR A 23 8.26 -15.81 -3.15
CA THR A 23 8.69 -16.49 -4.38
C THR A 23 10.15 -16.20 -4.72
N THR A 24 10.80 -15.32 -3.96
CA THR A 24 12.15 -14.81 -4.21
C THR A 24 13.20 -15.35 -3.24
N GLY A 25 12.78 -15.96 -2.13
CA GLY A 25 13.67 -16.44 -1.07
C GLY A 25 14.22 -15.31 -0.20
N SER A 26 13.59 -14.14 -0.21
CA SER A 26 14.00 -12.97 0.58
C SER A 26 13.51 -13.01 2.03
N GLY A 27 12.65 -13.98 2.38
CA GLY A 27 12.01 -14.11 3.68
C GLY A 27 10.77 -13.22 3.86
N THR A 28 10.36 -12.48 2.83
CA THR A 28 9.15 -11.65 2.83
C THR A 28 8.34 -11.95 1.59
N GLY A 29 7.03 -12.08 1.75
CA GLY A 29 6.12 -12.36 0.64
C GLY A 29 6.04 -11.21 -0.36
N ASP A 30 5.70 -11.57 -1.59
CA ASP A 30 5.72 -10.67 -2.76
C ASP A 30 4.44 -10.77 -3.58
N LEU A 31 4.27 -9.84 -4.52
CA LEU A 31 3.07 -9.78 -5.37
C LEU A 31 2.97 -10.96 -6.33
N ARG A 32 4.09 -11.58 -6.74
CA ARG A 32 4.07 -12.75 -7.63
C ARG A 32 3.48 -13.95 -6.89
N GLY A 33 3.74 -14.09 -5.59
CA GLY A 33 3.08 -15.08 -4.74
C GLY A 33 1.56 -14.90 -4.70
N VAL A 34 1.09 -13.65 -4.60
CA VAL A 34 -0.35 -13.35 -4.69
C VAL A 34 -0.91 -13.74 -6.07
N THR A 35 -0.21 -13.41 -7.16
CA THR A 35 -0.64 -13.76 -8.52
C THR A 35 -0.77 -15.26 -8.74
N GLN A 36 0.14 -16.07 -8.19
CA GLN A 36 0.10 -17.53 -8.29
C GLN A 36 -1.13 -18.15 -7.62
N HIS A 37 -1.78 -17.42 -6.70
CA HIS A 37 -2.94 -17.89 -5.95
C HIS A 37 -4.26 -17.28 -6.42
N LEU A 38 -4.27 -16.52 -7.52
CA LEU A 38 -5.51 -15.93 -8.05
C LEU A 38 -6.55 -16.99 -8.42
N ASP A 39 -6.12 -18.12 -9.00
CA ASP A 39 -7.02 -19.24 -9.32
C ASP A 39 -7.68 -19.83 -8.08
N TYR A 40 -6.96 -19.87 -6.95
CA TYR A 40 -7.51 -20.30 -5.66
C TYR A 40 -8.53 -19.29 -5.14
N LEU A 41 -8.21 -17.99 -5.18
CA LEU A 41 -9.10 -16.93 -4.72
C LEU A 41 -10.38 -16.85 -5.56
N GLN A 42 -10.27 -17.12 -6.87
CA GLN A 42 -11.42 -17.23 -7.76
C GLN A 42 -12.30 -18.44 -7.40
N ARG A 43 -11.70 -19.61 -7.14
CA ARG A 43 -12.43 -20.81 -6.70
C ARG A 43 -13.11 -20.62 -5.35
N LEU A 44 -12.52 -19.83 -4.46
CA LEU A 44 -13.10 -19.45 -3.17
C LEU A 44 -14.34 -18.56 -3.32
N GLY A 45 -14.54 -17.92 -4.49
CA GLY A 45 -15.68 -17.04 -4.75
C GLY A 45 -15.46 -15.60 -4.26
N VAL A 46 -14.20 -15.14 -4.24
CA VAL A 46 -13.87 -13.75 -3.88
C VAL A 46 -14.14 -12.82 -5.06
N ASP A 47 -14.88 -11.75 -4.83
CA ASP A 47 -15.21 -10.74 -5.85
C ASP A 47 -14.15 -9.63 -5.93
N ALA A 48 -13.49 -9.31 -4.81
CA ALA A 48 -12.44 -8.29 -4.77
C ALA A 48 -11.34 -8.61 -3.74
N ILE A 49 -10.12 -8.18 -4.04
CA ILE A 49 -8.95 -8.34 -3.17
C ILE A 49 -8.57 -6.99 -2.57
N TRP A 50 -8.49 -6.92 -1.25
CA TRP A 50 -7.94 -5.76 -0.54
C TRP A 50 -6.47 -6.03 -0.19
N LEU A 51 -5.56 -5.39 -0.90
CA LEU A 51 -4.13 -5.41 -0.57
C LEU A 51 -3.78 -4.35 0.47
N THR A 52 -3.14 -4.77 1.55
CA THR A 52 -2.47 -3.82 2.46
C THR A 52 -1.33 -3.05 1.76
N PRO A 53 -0.89 -1.90 2.27
CA PRO A 53 0.18 -1.11 1.66
C PRO A 53 1.47 -1.92 1.44
N PHE A 54 1.75 -2.24 0.18
CA PHE A 54 2.93 -2.99 -0.25
C PHE A 54 4.04 -2.10 -0.80
N ILE A 55 3.79 -0.79 -0.94
CA ILE A 55 4.79 0.14 -1.44
C ILE A 55 5.92 0.29 -0.43
N SER A 56 7.14 0.01 -0.87
CA SER A 56 8.31 0.30 -0.06
C SER A 56 8.47 1.81 0.03
N ARG A 57 8.21 2.40 1.20
CA ARG A 57 8.79 3.69 1.59
C ARG A 57 10.32 3.52 1.71
N ARG A 58 11.02 3.37 0.60
CA ARG A 58 12.46 3.60 0.53
C ARG A 58 12.67 4.81 -0.35
N ARG A 59 13.31 5.83 0.23
CA ARG A 59 14.04 6.88 -0.51
C ARG A 59 13.30 8.11 -1.03
N TRP A 60 12.21 8.56 -0.37
CA TRP A 60 11.66 9.91 -0.64
C TRP A 60 11.83 10.91 0.51
N ILE A 61 11.95 10.44 1.76
CA ILE A 61 12.14 11.34 2.91
C ILE A 61 13.58 11.90 3.02
N THR A 62 14.60 11.17 2.55
CA THR A 62 16.01 11.55 2.81
C THR A 62 16.56 12.58 1.81
N VAL A 63 15.95 12.73 0.63
CA VAL A 63 16.46 13.65 -0.41
C VAL A 63 15.89 15.07 -0.25
N MET A 64 14.72 15.25 0.38
CA MET A 64 14.11 16.57 0.55
C MET A 64 14.61 17.34 1.78
N THR A 65 15.05 16.67 2.85
CA THR A 65 15.54 17.36 4.07
C THR A 65 16.94 17.95 3.92
N SER A 66 17.74 17.50 2.95
CA SER A 66 19.11 17.99 2.77
C SER A 66 19.22 19.30 1.98
N GLN A 67 18.12 19.82 1.42
CA GLN A 67 18.11 21.08 0.67
C GLN A 67 17.41 22.23 1.42
N ILE A 68 16.84 21.98 2.61
CA ILE A 68 16.03 22.97 3.35
C ILE A 68 16.79 23.61 4.54
N ILE A 69 18.01 23.16 4.86
CA ILE A 69 18.81 23.75 5.95
C ILE A 69 20.07 24.40 5.37
N ARG A 70 19.93 25.59 4.78
CA ARG A 70 20.98 26.60 4.76
C ARG A 70 20.49 27.78 5.61
N PRO A 71 21.10 28.07 6.77
CA PRO A 71 20.71 29.22 7.56
C PRO A 71 21.39 30.47 6.99
N SER A 72 20.62 31.39 6.42
CA SER A 72 21.01 32.80 6.40
C SER A 72 19.81 33.64 6.77
N THR A 73 19.93 34.30 7.93
CA THR A 73 19.12 35.42 8.44
C THR A 73 17.68 35.14 8.89
N GLN A 74 17.51 34.94 10.21
CA GLN A 74 16.39 35.51 10.98
C GLN A 74 16.80 36.93 11.45
N PRO A 75 15.90 37.88 11.80
CA PRO A 75 14.67 37.65 12.55
C PRO A 75 13.44 38.55 12.25
N THR A 76 12.37 38.27 13.00
CA THR A 76 11.11 39.04 13.21
C THR A 76 10.01 38.78 12.18
N ALA A 77 8.75 38.49 12.51
CA ALA A 77 7.96 38.63 13.73
C ALA A 77 7.00 37.40 13.87
N ARG A 78 6.90 36.79 15.05
CA ARG A 78 5.88 36.99 16.10
C ARG A 78 4.47 36.55 15.68
N TRP A 79 4.04 35.47 16.33
CA TRP A 79 2.75 34.76 16.26
C TRP A 79 1.55 35.56 16.79
N MET A 80 0.35 35.00 16.52
CA MET A 80 -1.02 35.32 16.99
C MET A 80 -1.69 36.36 16.07
N ILE A 81 -2.64 36.00 15.20
CA ILE A 81 -3.93 35.31 15.38
C ILE A 81 -4.43 34.78 14.03
#